data_AF-A0AAV7JGM9-F1
#
_entry.id   AF-A0AAV7JGM9-F1
#
_cell.length_a   1.000
_cell.length_b   1.000
_cell.length_c   1.000
_cell.angle_alpha   90.00
_cell.angle_beta   90.00
_cell.angle_gamma   90.00
#
_symmetry.space_group_name_H-M   'P 1'
#
loop_
_entity.id
_entity.type
_entity.pdbx_description
1 polymer ?
#
loop_
_entity_poly.entity_id
_entity_poly.type
_entity_poly.pdbx_seq_one_letter_code
_entity_poly.pdbx_strand_id
1 'polypeptide(L)'
;MLKKFKGGESKRLYDILTCDETWIYQYDPETKRQSLIWVFPGEDPPVKVRRARSVGKKMVTAFFCFRSWSSRRPKTGIRRLLLHHDNASAHTAAKTLDFLDENSVQLVSH
;
A
#
# COMPACT_ATOMS: atom_id res chain seq x y z
N MET A 1 15.77 3.61 -11.59
CA MET A 1 15.22 4.99 -11.65
C MET A 1 14.00 4.96 -12.56
N LEU A 2 12.80 5.17 -12.01
CA LEU A 2 11.53 5.14 -12.75
C LEU A 2 11.58 6.08 -13.97
N LYS A 3 11.43 5.54 -15.19
CA LYS A 3 11.32 6.35 -16.41
C LYS A 3 10.03 7.16 -16.35
N LYS A 4 10.14 8.49 -16.23
CA LYS A 4 8.98 9.38 -16.31
C LYS A 4 8.33 9.25 -17.69
N PHE A 5 7.03 8.91 -17.71
CA PHE A 5 6.25 9.00 -18.94
C PHE A 5 6.09 10.49 -19.31
N LYS A 6 6.34 10.84 -20.58
CA LYS A 6 6.16 12.22 -21.07
C LYS A 6 4.67 12.57 -21.03
N GLY A 7 4.31 13.56 -20.21
CA GLY A 7 3.01 14.26 -20.28
C GLY A 7 1.74 13.42 -20.09
N GLY A 8 1.82 12.16 -19.64
CA GLY A 8 0.64 11.30 -19.56
C GLY A 8 0.15 10.73 -20.90
N GLU A 9 0.91 10.91 -21.99
CA GLU A 9 0.48 10.54 -23.35
C GLU A 9 0.39 9.02 -23.58
N SER A 10 1.06 8.24 -22.74
CA SER A 10 1.05 6.79 -22.85
C SER A 10 -0.25 6.21 -22.29
N LYS A 11 -1.06 5.61 -23.18
CA LYS A 11 -2.24 4.81 -22.80
C LYS A 11 -1.92 3.72 -21.78
N ARG A 12 -0.64 3.30 -21.67
CA ARG A 12 -0.17 2.29 -20.71
C ARG A 12 -0.24 2.72 -19.25
N LEU A 13 -0.34 4.02 -18.95
CA LEU A 13 -0.53 4.49 -17.56
C LEU A 13 -1.81 3.92 -16.94
N TYR A 14 -2.85 3.73 -17.75
CA TYR A 14 -4.11 3.13 -17.32
C TYR A 14 -4.05 1.61 -17.15
N ASP A 15 -2.98 0.97 -17.61
CA ASP A 15 -2.72 -0.45 -17.41
C ASP A 15 -1.83 -0.70 -16.18
N ILE A 16 -1.47 0.35 -15.43
CA ILE A 16 -0.70 0.21 -14.18
C ILE A 16 -1.62 -0.24 -13.05
N LEU A 17 -1.22 -1.35 -12.43
CA LEU A 17 -1.70 -1.81 -11.13
C LEU A 17 -0.61 -1.56 -10.11
N THR A 18 -0.92 -0.80 -9.07
CA THR A 18 0.00 -0.64 -7.94
C THR A 18 -0.46 -1.52 -6.78
N CYS A 19 0.50 -2.05 -6.04
CA CYS A 19 0.26 -2.80 -4.81
C CYS A 19 1.04 -2.15 -3.67
N ASP A 20 0.46 -2.14 -2.47
CA ASP A 20 1.15 -1.75 -1.25
C ASP A 20 0.60 -2.50 -0.03
N GLU A 21 1.46 -2.67 0.98
CA GLU A 21 1.12 -3.29 2.26
C GLU A 21 1.10 -2.25 3.38
N THR A 22 0.02 -2.22 4.16
CA THR A 22 -0.08 -1.33 5.32
C THR A 22 -0.58 -2.05 6.56
N TRP A 23 -0.18 -1.55 7.72
CA TRP A 23 -0.68 -2.03 9.00
C TRP A 23 -1.91 -1.22 9.40
N ILE A 24 -3.05 -1.91 9.53
CA ILE A 24 -4.25 -1.35 10.15
C ILE A 24 -4.23 -1.73 11.63
N TYR A 25 -4.30 -0.71 12.48
CA TYR A 25 -4.31 -0.86 13.93
C TYR A 25 -5.75 -0.91 14.43
N GLN A 26 -6.02 -1.76 15.42
CA GLN A 26 -7.36 -1.87 16.04
C GLN A 26 -7.78 -0.58 16.76
N TYR A 27 -6.80 0.20 17.20
CA TYR A 27 -7.02 1.50 17.80
C TYR A 27 -5.97 2.47 17.28
N ASP A 28 -6.37 3.73 17.09
CA ASP A 28 -5.43 4.81 16.81
C ASP A 28 -4.96 5.40 18.14
N PRO A 29 -3.67 5.27 18.52
CA PRO A 29 -3.19 5.94 19.71
C PRO A 29 -3.25 7.45 19.48
N GLU A 30 -3.83 8.18 20.43
CA GLU A 30 -3.77 9.63 20.41
C GLU A 30 -2.33 10.12 20.23
N THR A 31 -2.16 11.06 19.32
CA THR A 31 -0.89 11.75 19.15
C THR A 31 -0.50 12.50 20.43
N LYS A 32 0.79 12.82 20.59
CA LYS A 32 1.26 13.66 21.72
C LYS A 32 0.46 14.96 21.84
N ARG A 33 0.05 15.55 20.71
CA ARG A 33 -0.74 16.78 20.65
C ARG A 33 -2.19 16.57 21.07
N GLN A 34 -2.83 15.48 20.63
CA GLN A 34 -4.20 15.12 21.05
C GLN A 34 -4.28 14.73 22.52
N SER A 35 -3.18 14.23 23.08
CA SER A 35 -3.10 13.81 24.49
C SER A 35 -2.66 14.92 25.45
N LEU A 36 -2.54 16.18 24.99
CA LEU A 36 -2.27 17.32 25.87
C LEU A 36 -3.51 17.63 26.72
N ILE A 37 -3.31 17.67 28.04
CA ILE A 37 -4.34 18.01 29.03
C ILE A 37 -3.84 19.24 29.78
N TRP A 38 -4.73 20.21 29.99
CA TRP A 38 -4.43 21.36 30.84
C TRP A 38 -4.53 20.94 32.31
N VAL A 39 -3.51 21.27 33.09
CA VAL A 39 -3.43 21.05 34.54
C VAL A 39 -3.13 22.35 35.25
N PHE A 40 -3.67 22.52 36.46
CA PHE A 40 -3.42 23.70 37.28
C PHE A 40 -2.03 23.63 37.95
N PRO A 41 -1.44 24.78 38.33
CA PRO A 41 -0.17 24.79 39.05
C PRO A 41 -0.29 24.04 40.38
N GLY A 42 0.57 23.02 40.57
CA GLY A 42 0.59 22.20 41.79
C GLY A 42 -0.18 20.88 41.70
N GLU A 43 -0.85 20.60 40.58
CA GLU A 43 -1.51 19.32 40.34
C GLU A 43 -0.66 18.39 39.47
N ASP A 44 -0.71 17.10 39.77
CA ASP A 44 -0.11 16.07 38.91
C ASP A 44 -1.03 15.76 37.71
N PRO A 45 -0.47 15.61 36.50
CA PRO A 45 -1.25 15.20 35.34
C PRO A 45 -1.82 13.79 35.51
N PRO A 46 -3.04 13.54 35.01
CA PRO A 46 -3.65 12.23 35.13
C PRO A 46 -2.83 11.16 34.41
N VAL A 47 -2.64 10.00 35.06
CA VAL A 47 -1.90 8.86 34.49
C VAL A 47 -2.70 8.28 33.32
N LYS A 48 -2.25 8.56 32.10
CA LYS A 48 -2.86 8.02 30.89
C LYS A 48 -2.25 6.68 30.51
N VAL A 49 -3.05 5.61 30.55
CA VAL A 49 -2.63 4.28 30.08
C VAL A 49 -2.37 4.34 28.58
N ARG A 50 -1.09 4.23 28.19
CA ARG A 50 -0.69 4.11 26.78
C ARG A 50 -0.69 2.64 26.41
N ARG A 51 -1.65 2.20 25.60
CA ARG A 51 -1.52 0.92 24.90
C ARG A 51 -0.47 1.07 23.80
N ALA A 52 0.39 0.07 23.62
CA ALA A 52 1.38 0.03 22.54
C ALA A 52 0.73 -0.41 21.23
N ARG A 53 1.02 0.25 20.09
CA ARG A 53 0.40 -0.02 18.77
C ARG A 53 0.41 -1.51 18.37
N SER A 54 1.25 -2.31 19.03
CA SER A 54 1.44 -3.74 18.84
C SER A 54 0.31 -4.65 19.36
N VAL A 55 -0.59 -4.20 20.24
CA VAL A 55 -1.56 -5.10 20.92
C VAL A 55 -2.64 -5.66 19.97
N GLY A 56 -2.93 -4.98 18.86
CA GLY A 56 -3.85 -5.47 17.83
C GLY A 56 -3.58 -4.79 16.49
N LYS A 57 -2.91 -5.50 15.58
CA LYS A 57 -2.64 -5.03 14.21
C LYS A 57 -2.97 -6.11 13.18
N LYS A 58 -3.44 -5.68 12.02
CA LYS A 58 -3.71 -6.51 10.84
C LYS A 58 -2.92 -5.93 9.68
N MET A 59 -2.11 -6.74 9.01
CA MET A 59 -1.49 -6.31 7.75
C MET A 59 -2.54 -6.46 6.66
N VAL A 60 -2.68 -5.44 5.82
CA VAL A 60 -3.56 -5.45 4.67
C VAL A 60 -2.73 -5.14 3.44
N THR A 61 -2.88 -5.99 2.43
CA THR A 61 -2.33 -5.77 1.09
C THR A 61 -3.46 -5.25 0.22
N ALA A 62 -3.23 -4.15 -0.49
CA ALA A 62 -4.21 -3.54 -1.37
C ALA A 62 -3.65 -3.32 -2.77
N PHE A 63 -4.47 -3.63 -3.77
CA PHE A 63 -4.16 -3.40 -5.17
C PHE A 63 -5.04 -2.26 -5.71
N PHE A 64 -4.42 -1.25 -6.29
CA PHE A 64 -5.11 -0.07 -6.84
C PHE A 64 -4.86 0.07 -8.33
N CYS A 65 -5.91 0.41 -9.07
CA CYS A 65 -5.85 0.71 -10.49
C CYS A 65 -6.76 1.91 -10.82
N PHE A 66 -6.43 2.64 -11.89
CA PHE A 66 -7.15 3.86 -12.26
C PHE A 66 -8.59 3.63 -12.75
N ARG A 67 -8.98 2.38 -13.06
CA ARG A 67 -10.28 2.04 -13.67
C ARG A 67 -10.82 0.75 -13.06
N SER A 68 -12.15 0.56 -13.03
CA SER A 68 -12.74 -0.76 -12.72
C SER A 68 -12.21 -1.82 -13.70
N TRP A 69 -11.27 -2.64 -13.20
CA TRP A 69 -10.51 -3.64 -13.97
C TRP A 69 -11.44 -4.61 -14.67
N SER A 70 -12.33 -5.24 -13.91
CA SER A 70 -13.26 -6.27 -14.38
C SER A 70 -14.16 -5.75 -15.50
N SER A 71 -14.65 -4.51 -15.37
CA SER A 71 -15.52 -3.89 -16.37
C SER A 71 -14.79 -3.52 -17.67
N ARG A 72 -13.48 -3.25 -17.63
CA ARG A 72 -12.73 -2.72 -18.78
C ARG A 72 -11.82 -3.73 -19.46
N ARG A 73 -11.49 -4.84 -18.81
CA ARG A 73 -10.67 -5.93 -19.37
C ARG A 73 -11.38 -7.29 -19.32
N PRO A 74 -12.64 -7.42 -19.79
CA PRO A 74 -13.38 -8.68 -19.72
C PRO A 74 -12.73 -9.81 -20.53
N LYS A 75 -11.97 -9.47 -21.59
CA LYS A 75 -11.31 -10.45 -22.47
C LYS A 75 -9.85 -10.73 -22.10
N THR A 76 -9.10 -9.71 -21.70
CA THR A 76 -7.66 -9.81 -21.44
C THR A 76 -7.33 -10.09 -19.97
N GLY A 77 -8.24 -9.77 -19.05
CA GLY A 77 -8.03 -9.94 -17.62
C GLY A 77 -6.73 -9.28 -17.17
N ILE A 78 -5.82 -10.10 -16.64
CA ILE A 78 -4.54 -9.65 -16.06
C ILE A 78 -3.38 -9.61 -17.05
N ARG A 79 -3.58 -10.11 -18.27
CA ARG A 79 -2.52 -10.15 -19.29
C ARG A 79 -2.10 -8.74 -19.69
N ARG A 80 -0.78 -8.54 -19.85
CA ARG A 80 -0.12 -7.28 -20.25
C ARG A 80 -0.35 -6.11 -19.30
N LEU A 81 -0.76 -6.39 -18.07
CA LEU A 81 -0.84 -5.39 -17.02
C LEU A 81 0.57 -4.96 -16.59
N LEU A 82 0.73 -3.73 -16.14
CA LEU A 82 1.97 -3.22 -15.56
C LEU A 82 1.85 -3.24 -14.04
N LEU A 83 2.46 -4.20 -13.37
CA LEU A 83 2.49 -4.28 -11.92
C LEU A 83 3.63 -3.42 -11.36
N HIS A 84 3.28 -2.53 -10.44
CA HIS A 84 4.21 -1.72 -9.66
C HIS A 84 4.06 -2.10 -8.17
N HIS A 85 5.09 -2.69 -7.59
CA HIS A 85 5.21 -2.98 -6.16
C HIS A 85 6.63 -2.59 -5.69
N ASP A 86 6.97 -2.73 -4.41
CA ASP A 86 8.33 -2.46 -3.93
C ASP A 86 9.30 -3.64 -4.18
N ASN A 87 10.58 -3.49 -3.81
CA ASN A 87 11.61 -4.53 -4.00
C ASN A 87 11.72 -5.51 -2.83
N ALA A 88 10.65 -5.74 -2.06
CA ALA A 88 10.67 -6.71 -0.97
C ALA A 88 11.07 -8.10 -1.49
N SER A 89 11.85 -8.86 -0.69
CA SER A 89 12.40 -10.15 -1.12
C SER A 89 11.32 -11.16 -1.54
N ALA A 90 10.13 -11.09 -0.94
CA ALA A 90 8.97 -11.91 -1.31
C ALA A 90 8.44 -11.56 -2.71
N HIS A 91 8.52 -10.30 -3.12
CA HIS A 91 8.07 -9.83 -4.44
C HIS A 91 9.04 -10.20 -5.56
N THR A 92 10.32 -10.39 -5.23
CA THR A 92 11.35 -10.86 -6.17
C THR A 92 11.59 -12.37 -6.11
N ALA A 93 10.84 -13.11 -5.28
CA ALA A 93 11.00 -14.55 -5.14
C ALA A 93 10.63 -15.29 -6.45
N ALA A 94 11.31 -16.39 -6.75
CA ALA A 94 11.10 -17.16 -7.99
C ALA A 94 9.62 -17.50 -8.21
N LYS A 95 8.93 -18.04 -7.20
CA LYS A 95 7.49 -18.35 -7.28
C LYS A 95 6.62 -17.14 -7.67
N THR A 96 6.97 -15.96 -7.19
CA THR A 96 6.26 -14.73 -7.53
C THR A 96 6.52 -14.35 -8.98
N LEU A 97 7.79 -14.37 -9.41
CA LEU A 97 8.18 -14.06 -10.78
C LEU A 97 7.61 -15.06 -11.79
N ASP A 98 7.63 -16.36 -11.48
CA ASP A 98 7.07 -17.44 -12.29
C ASP A 98 5.56 -17.21 -12.50
N PHE A 99 4.83 -16.90 -11.43
CA PHE A 99 3.40 -16.57 -11.53
C PHE A 99 3.14 -15.36 -12.42
N LEU A 100 3.96 -14.31 -12.29
CA LEU A 100 3.82 -13.10 -13.12
C LEU A 100 4.08 -13.40 -14.60
N ASP A 101 5.09 -14.23 -14.90
CA ASP A 101 5.43 -14.62 -16.27
C ASP A 101 4.34 -15.52 -16.89
N GLU A 102 3.90 -16.55 -16.17
CA GLU A 102 2.82 -17.46 -16.59
C GLU A 102 1.53 -16.69 -16.93
N ASN A 103 1.25 -15.62 -16.19
CA ASN A 103 0.07 -14.78 -16.39
C ASN A 103 0.30 -13.59 -17.33
N SER A 104 1.49 -13.49 -17.93
CA SER A 104 1.90 -12.39 -18.81
C SER A 104 1.72 -11.00 -18.18
N VAL A 105 2.00 -10.88 -16.88
CA VAL A 105 2.00 -9.63 -16.13
C VAL A 105 3.41 -9.04 -16.19
N GLN A 106 3.52 -7.75 -16.55
CA GLN A 106 4.81 -7.08 -16.70
C GLN A 106 5.13 -6.25 -15.47
N LEU A 107 6.36 -6.36 -14.97
CA LEU A 107 6.84 -5.51 -13.88
C LEU A 107 7.27 -4.13 -14.39
N VAL A 108 6.94 -3.10 -13.62
CA VAL A 108 7.48 -1.75 -13.82
C VAL A 108 8.91 -1.73 -13.29
N SER A 109 9.86 -1.26 -14.12
CA SER A 109 11.28 -1.20 -13.75
C SER A 109 11.53 -0.22 -12.59
N HIS A 110 12.28 -0.64 -11.56
CA HIS A 110 12.67 0.20 -10.42
C HIS A 110 13.85 1.14 -10.71
#